data_AF-A0A7V6GB13-F1
#
_entry.id   AF-A0A7V6GB13-F1
#
_cell.length_a   1.000
_cell.length_b   1.000
_cell.length_c   1.000
_cell.angle_alpha   90.00
_cell.angle_beta   90.00
_cell.angle_gamma   90.00
#
_symmetry.space_group_name_H-M   'P 1'
#
loop_
_entity.id
_entity.type
_entity.pdbx_description
1 polymer ?
#
loop_
_entity_poly.entity_id
_entity_poly.type
_entity_poly.pdbx_seq_one_letter_code
_entity_poly.pdbx_strand_id
1 'polypeptide(L)'
;MIGLIVRFIVSALVLMVVSWLLPGISVNGFVGALIAAIVIALIGYVAEKLLGKNISPYGRGVVGFICAAAVIYLSQFIIPDYLSVSLLGSLLAALVIGIVDAFVPTTLR
;
A
#
# COMPACT_ATOMS: atom_id res chain seq x y z
N MET A 1 18.32 2.11 13.63
CA MET A 1 17.11 2.62 14.32
C MET A 1 16.58 3.91 13.67
N ILE A 2 17.41 4.94 13.45
CA ILE A 2 16.98 6.20 12.80
C ILE A 2 16.40 5.98 11.37
N GLY A 3 17.00 5.09 10.58
CA GLY A 3 16.50 4.80 9.22
C GLY A 3 15.11 4.14 9.16
N LEU A 4 14.71 3.40 10.20
CA LEU A 4 13.36 2.81 10.29
C LEU A 4 12.30 3.87 10.57
N ILE A 5 12.62 4.82 11.45
CA ILE A 5 11.72 5.92 11.81
C ILE A 5 11.53 6.87 10.62
N VAL A 6 12.62 7.25 9.93
CA VAL A 6 12.55 8.10 8.73
C VAL A 6 11.73 7.42 7.63
N ARG A 7 11.92 6.11 7.41
CA ARG A 7 11.13 5.35 6.43
C ARG A 7 9.65 5.30 6.76
N PHE A 8 9.31 5.05 8.03
CA PHE A 8 7.92 4.99 8.46
C PHE A 8 7.21 6.34 8.25
N ILE A 9 7.90 7.45 8.55
CA ILE A 9 7.41 8.81 8.29
C ILE A 9 7.25 9.07 6.78
N VAL A 10 8.22 8.64 5.95
CA VAL A 10 8.14 8.79 4.49
C VAL A 10 7.00 7.97 3.91
N SER A 11 6.80 6.72 4.33
CA SER A 11 5.66 5.90 3.88
C SER A 11 4.31 6.48 4.30
N ALA A 12 4.21 7.05 5.51
CA ALA A 12 3.02 7.75 5.96
C ALA A 12 2.75 9.04 5.14
N LEU A 13 3.80 9.80 4.81
CA LEU A 13 3.71 10.97 3.95
C LEU A 13 3.29 10.60 2.52
N VAL A 14 3.86 9.53 1.97
CA VAL A 14 3.46 9.01 0.65
C VAL A 14 1.97 8.65 0.66
N LEU A 15 1.50 7.91 1.66
CA LEU A 15 0.08 7.57 1.78
C LEU A 15 -0.83 8.80 1.88
N MET A 16 -0.41 9.81 2.64
CA MET A 16 -1.15 11.07 2.76
C MET A 16 -1.22 11.81 1.42
N VAL A 17 -0.09 11.89 0.69
CA VAL A 17 -0.02 12.51 -0.65
C VAL A 17 -0.85 11.73 -1.67
N VAL A 18 -0.79 10.39 -1.63
CA VAL A 18 -1.59 9.50 -2.48
C VAL A 18 -3.09 9.68 -2.21
N SER A 19 -3.50 9.84 -0.95
CA SER A 19 -4.90 10.08 -0.59
C SER A 19 -5.45 11.40 -1.13
N TRP A 20 -4.59 12.41 -1.34
CA TRP A 20 -4.97 13.69 -1.94
C TRP A 20 -4.93 13.68 -3.47
N LEU A 21 -4.01 12.90 -4.06
CA LEU A 21 -3.83 12.80 -5.50
C LEU A 21 -4.87 11.90 -6.17
N LEU A 22 -5.38 10.90 -5.45
CA LEU A 22 -6.20 9.86 -6.06
C LEU A 22 -7.69 10.01 -5.72
N PRO A 23 -8.55 10.18 -6.74
CA PRO A 23 -9.98 10.19 -6.52
C PRO A 23 -10.46 8.82 -6.03
N GLY A 24 -11.38 8.83 -5.07
CA GLY A 24 -11.95 7.59 -4.51
C GLY A 24 -11.07 6.91 -3.46
N ILE A 25 -10.13 7.64 -2.85
CA ILE A 25 -9.45 7.27 -1.59
C ILE A 25 -9.70 8.38 -0.58
N SER A 26 -10.10 8.03 0.63
CA SER A 26 -10.22 8.97 1.74
C SER A 26 -9.56 8.39 2.98
N VAL A 27 -8.66 9.17 3.59
CA VAL A 27 -7.94 8.79 4.80
C VAL A 27 -8.21 9.84 5.88
N ASN A 28 -8.67 9.39 7.04
CA ASN A 28 -9.08 10.26 8.12
C ASN A 28 -7.88 10.68 9.00
N GLY A 29 -7.25 11.79 8.62
CA GLY A 29 -6.15 12.42 9.36
C GLY A 29 -4.84 11.63 9.36
N PHE A 30 -3.83 12.16 10.07
CA PHE A 30 -2.50 11.55 10.13
C PHE A 30 -2.49 10.19 10.83
N VAL A 31 -3.26 10.05 11.92
CA VAL A 31 -3.38 8.79 12.67
C VAL A 31 -4.04 7.71 11.80
N GLY A 32 -5.07 8.06 11.01
CA GLY A 32 -5.68 7.14 10.06
C GLY A 32 -4.71 6.66 8.99
N ALA A 33 -3.87 7.56 8.45
CA ALA A 33 -2.83 7.20 7.48
C ALA A 33 -1.80 6.22 8.08
N LEU A 34 -1.43 6.44 9.34
CA LEU A 34 -0.46 5.60 10.06
C LEU A 34 -1.02 4.19 10.32
N ILE A 35 -2.28 4.10 10.72
CA ILE A 35 -2.98 2.82 10.92
C ILE A 35 -3.18 2.10 9.57
N ALA A 36 -3.60 2.82 8.53
CA ALA A 36 -3.73 2.28 7.18
C ALA A 36 -2.41 1.71 6.65
N ALA A 37 -1.29 2.42 6.86
CA ALA A 37 0.04 1.95 6.47
C ALA A 37 0.39 0.60 7.12
N ILE A 38 0.14 0.48 8.42
CA ILE A 38 0.40 -0.75 9.17
C ILE A 38 -0.46 -1.90 8.64
N VAL A 39 -1.75 -1.66 8.41
CA VAL A 39 -2.67 -2.70 7.94
C VAL A 39 -2.36 -3.12 6.51
N ILE A 40 -2.07 -2.19 5.60
CA ILE A 40 -1.66 -2.49 4.23
C ILE A 40 -0.37 -3.33 4.24
N ALA A 41 0.61 -2.98 5.08
CA ALA A 41 1.84 -3.76 5.22
C ALA A 41 1.58 -5.16 5.76
N LEU A 42 0.70 -5.30 6.76
CA LEU A 42 0.36 -6.58 7.36
C LEU A 42 -0.35 -7.51 6.36
N ILE A 43 -1.38 -7.01 5.65
CA ILE A 43 -2.09 -7.78 4.63
C ILE A 43 -1.16 -8.09 3.47
N GLY A 44 -0.33 -7.13 3.03
CA GLY A 44 0.65 -7.31 1.96
C GLY A 44 1.64 -8.44 2.26
N TYR A 45 2.14 -8.50 3.50
CA TYR A 45 3.00 -9.59 3.96
C TYR A 45 2.30 -10.96 3.91
N VAL A 46 1.03 -11.03 4.36
CA VAL A 46 0.23 -12.27 4.28
C VAL A 46 0.00 -12.68 2.83
N ALA A 47 -0.36 -11.72 1.97
CA ALA A 47 -0.61 -11.97 0.55
C ALA A 47 0.66 -12.46 -0.16
N GLU A 48 1.82 -11.88 0.14
CA GLU A 48 3.11 -12.34 -0.38
C GLU A 48 3.43 -13.77 0.09
N LYS A 49 3.15 -14.11 1.35
CA LYS A 49 3.39 -15.46 1.86
C LYS A 49 2.51 -16.52 1.20
N LEU A 50 1.27 -16.16 0.84
CA LEU A 50 0.34 -17.05 0.14
C LEU A 50 0.68 -17.19 -1.35
N LEU A 51 1.07 -16.10 -2.01
CA LEU A 51 1.33 -16.06 -3.45
C LEU A 51 2.79 -16.39 -3.82
N GLY A 52 3.74 -16.21 -2.91
CA GLY A 52 5.15 -15.98 -3.19
C GLY A 52 6.04 -17.20 -3.47
N LYS A 53 5.51 -18.42 -3.61
CA LYS A 53 6.38 -19.60 -3.80
C LYS A 53 6.68 -19.95 -5.26
N ASN A 54 5.92 -19.46 -6.25
CA ASN A 54 6.03 -19.92 -7.65
C ASN A 54 5.88 -18.82 -8.74
N ILE A 55 5.95 -17.53 -8.41
CA ILE A 55 5.70 -16.49 -9.42
C ILE A 55 6.96 -16.28 -10.28
N SER A 56 6.85 -16.54 -11.59
CA SER A 56 7.93 -16.31 -12.55
C SER A 56 8.30 -14.82 -12.66
N PRO A 57 9.58 -14.46 -12.91
CA PRO A 57 10.03 -13.07 -12.98
C PRO A 57 9.22 -12.18 -13.93
N TYR A 58 8.73 -12.74 -15.04
CA TYR A 58 7.92 -12.06 -16.05
C TYR A 58 6.49 -11.74 -15.58
N GLY A 59 5.91 -12.55 -14.67
CA GLY A 59 4.55 -12.32 -14.14
C GLY A 59 4.49 -11.47 -12.87
N ARG A 60 5.65 -11.22 -12.22
CA ARG A 60 5.70 -10.52 -10.92
C ARG A 60 5.13 -9.10 -10.94
N GLY A 61 5.23 -8.39 -12.07
CA GLY A 61 4.71 -7.02 -12.19
C GLY A 61 3.19 -6.96 -12.09
N VAL A 62 2.49 -7.70 -12.96
CA VAL A 62 1.02 -7.70 -13.02
C VAL A 62 0.42 -8.35 -11.77
N VAL A 63 0.98 -9.48 -11.33
CA VAL A 63 0.50 -10.17 -10.12
C VAL A 63 0.73 -9.30 -8.89
N GLY A 64 1.88 -8.62 -8.80
CA GLY A 64 2.17 -7.65 -7.73
C GLY A 64 1.21 -6.46 -7.75
N PHE A 65 0.91 -5.91 -8.92
CA PHE A 65 -0.05 -4.82 -9.07
C PHE A 65 -1.46 -5.23 -8.62
N ILE A 66 -1.96 -6.38 -9.08
CA ILE A 66 -3.28 -6.89 -8.68
C ILE A 66 -3.31 -7.19 -7.18
N CYS A 67 -2.23 -7.80 -6.65
CA CYS A 67 -2.10 -8.07 -5.23
C CYS A 67 -2.13 -6.77 -4.41
N ALA A 68 -1.37 -5.74 -4.80
CA ALA A 68 -1.36 -4.44 -4.15
C ALA A 68 -2.75 -3.79 -4.18
N ALA A 69 -3.43 -3.80 -5.33
CA ALA A 69 -4.78 -3.25 -5.45
C ALA A 69 -5.77 -4.01 -4.55
N ALA A 70 -5.66 -5.34 -4.48
CA ALA A 70 -6.47 -6.16 -3.59
C ALA A 70 -6.18 -5.85 -2.12
N VAL A 71 -4.91 -5.74 -1.73
CA VAL A 71 -4.47 -5.41 -0.36
C VAL A 71 -5.03 -4.06 0.08
N ILE A 72 -4.93 -3.03 -0.77
CA ILE A 72 -5.41 -1.67 -0.48
C ILE A 72 -6.94 -1.63 -0.45
N TYR A 73 -7.61 -2.37 -1.33
CA TYR A 73 -9.06 -2.47 -1.28
C TYR A 73 -9.53 -3.21 -0.03
N LEU A 74 -8.82 -4.26 0.39
CA LEU A 74 -9.18 -5.08 1.54
C LEU A 74 -8.93 -4.37 2.88
N SER A 75 -7.92 -3.50 2.95
CA SER A 75 -7.60 -2.76 4.19
C SER A 75 -8.73 -1.87 4.66
N GLN A 76 -9.60 -1.39 3.75
CA GLN A 76 -10.78 -0.60 4.12
C GLN A 76 -11.76 -1.38 5.01
N PHE A 77 -11.85 -2.71 4.87
CA PHE A 77 -12.75 -3.53 5.70
C PHE A 77 -12.21 -3.75 7.11
N ILE A 78 -10.90 -3.65 7.29
CA ILE A 78 -10.27 -3.76 8.62
C ILE A 78 -10.39 -2.44 9.38
N ILE A 79 -10.36 -1.31 8.66
CA ILE A 79 -10.33 0.02 9.25
C ILE A 79 -11.36 0.97 8.59
N PRO A 80 -12.67 0.65 8.65
CA PRO A 80 -13.70 1.39 7.91
C PRO A 80 -13.82 2.86 8.34
N ASP A 81 -13.50 3.19 9.60
CA ASP A 81 -13.61 4.56 10.12
C ASP A 81 -12.45 5.47 9.67
N TYR A 82 -11.32 4.89 9.26
CA TYR A 82 -10.11 5.64 8.94
C TYR A 82 -9.71 5.57 7.46
N LEU A 83 -10.21 4.60 6.70
CA LEU A 83 -9.86 4.39 5.31
C LEU A 83 -11.09 4.00 4.48
N SER A 84 -11.40 4.80 3.46
CA SER A 84 -12.42 4.49 2.46
C SER A 84 -11.78 4.43 1.09
N VAL A 85 -11.95 3.32 0.37
CA VAL A 85 -11.30 3.10 -0.93
C VAL A 85 -12.27 2.49 -1.94
N SER A 86 -12.52 3.20 -3.03
CA SER A 86 -13.26 2.67 -4.17
C SER A 86 -12.42 1.67 -4.98
N LEU A 87 -13.07 0.84 -5.79
CA LEU A 87 -12.38 -0.12 -6.67
C LEU A 87 -11.39 0.57 -7.63
N LEU A 88 -11.78 1.73 -8.18
CA LEU A 88 -10.89 2.54 -9.02
C LEU A 88 -9.76 3.17 -8.19
N GLY A 89 -10.07 3.62 -6.97
CA GLY A 89 -9.10 4.18 -6.04
C GLY A 89 -7.99 3.19 -5.70
N SER A 90 -8.30 1.92 -5.45
CA SER A 90 -7.29 0.90 -5.13
C SER A 90 -6.41 0.53 -6.32
N LEU A 91 -6.97 0.50 -7.53
CA LEU A 91 -6.23 0.32 -8.78
C LEU A 91 -5.25 1.47 -9.02
N LEU A 92 -5.71 2.71 -8.86
CA LEU A 92 -4.86 3.89 -8.99
C LEU A 92 -3.80 3.94 -7.89
N ALA A 93 -4.13 3.57 -6.66
CA ALA A 93 -3.21 3.52 -5.54
C ALA A 93 -2.09 2.51 -5.78
N ALA A 94 -2.45 1.31 -6.23
CA ALA A 94 -1.48 0.27 -6.57
C ALA A 94 -0.53 0.73 -7.69
N LEU A 95 -1.02 1.52 -8.65
CA LEU A 95 -0.20 2.07 -9.72
C LEU A 95 0.81 3.08 -9.16
N VAL A 96 0.32 4.05 -8.37
CA VAL A 96 1.16 5.10 -7.79
C VAL A 96 2.18 4.51 -6.82
N ILE A 97 1.75 3.62 -5.91
CA ILE A 97 2.63 2.96 -4.95
C ILE A 97 3.67 2.11 -5.68
N GLY A 98 3.28 1.35 -6.71
CA GLY A 98 4.24 0.58 -7.52
C GLY A 98 5.30 1.45 -8.20
N ILE A 99 4.93 2.65 -8.66
CA ILE A 99 5.87 3.63 -9.18
C ILE A 99 6.75 4.17 -8.05
N VAL A 100 6.16 4.59 -6.93
CA VAL A 100 6.90 5.15 -5.79
C VAL A 100 7.92 4.15 -5.25
N ASP A 101 7.57 2.89 -5.09
CA ASP A 101 8.47 1.83 -4.61
C ASP A 101 9.62 1.54 -5.58
N ALA A 102 9.42 1.77 -6.88
CA ALA A 102 10.49 1.65 -7.88
C ALA A 102 11.54 2.77 -7.74
N PHE A 103 11.11 3.98 -7.35
CA PHE A 103 12.00 5.14 -7.15
C PHE A 103 12.56 5.22 -5.73
N VAL A 104 11.79 4.76 -4.74
CA VAL A 104 12.16 4.69 -3.33
C VAL A 104 12.37 3.22 -3.01
N PRO A 105 13.56 2.65 -3.29
CA PRO A 105 13.86 1.29 -2.87
C PRO A 105 13.86 1.24 -1.34
N THR A 106 12.71 0.90 -0.76
CA THR A 106 12.65 0.42 0.61
C THR A 106 13.26 -0.97 0.59
N THR A 107 14.60 -1.05 0.68
CA THR A 107 15.36 -2.26 1.02
C THR A 107 14.88 -2.79 2.37
N LEU A 108 13.76 -3.48 2.33
CA LEU A 108 13.24 -4.46 3.27
C LEU A 108 12.77 -5.60 2.36
N ARG A 109 13.74 -6.30 1.77
CA ARG A 109 13.55 -7.62 1.18
C ARG A 109 14.56 -8.53 1.83
#